data_AF-A0A3M8EPD5-F1
#
_entry.id   AF-A0A3M8EPD5-F1
#
_cell.length_a   1.000
_cell.length_b   1.000
_cell.length_c   1.000
_cell.angle_alpha   90.00
_cell.angle_beta   90.00
_cell.angle_gamma   90.00
#
_symmetry.space_group_name_H-M   'P 1'
#
loop_
_entity.id
_entity.type
_entity.pdbx_description
1 polymer ?
#
loop_
_entity_poly.entity_id
_entity_poly.type
_entity_poly.pdbx_seq_one_letter_code
_entity_poly.pdbx_strand_id
1 'polypeptide(L)'
;MKSKDFYIKEAERKKEQVISIRSKEPDFTSEEILNPYSEIRNVVIEFAHLVYSYDKSLPLNSYIHELKDIKFSSPFGSYSEYNDREFDNIIYHIDFFIKYLNDYID
;
A
#
# COMPACT_ATOMS: atom_id res chain seq x y z
N MET A 1 17.10 -5.62 15.44
CA MET A 1 16.35 -4.67 14.59
C MET A 1 17.15 -4.49 13.30
N LYS A 2 16.52 -4.40 12.13
CA LYS A 2 17.23 -4.08 10.89
C LYS A 2 17.62 -2.59 10.89
N SER A 3 18.51 -2.16 10.00
CA SER A 3 18.90 -0.75 9.90
C SER A 3 17.77 0.11 9.34
N LYS A 4 17.79 1.41 9.63
CA LYS A 4 16.88 2.41 9.02
C LYS A 4 16.84 2.28 7.49
N ASP A 5 18.02 2.24 6.86
CA ASP A 5 18.17 2.10 5.41
C ASP A 5 17.50 0.84 4.85
N PHE A 6 17.48 -0.25 5.61
CA PHE A 6 16.78 -1.46 5.19
C PHE A 6 15.27 -1.20 5.09
N TYR A 7 14.68 -0.57 6.10
CA TYR A 7 13.24 -0.28 6.12
C TYR A 7 12.85 0.74 5.04
N ILE A 8 13.68 1.76 4.81
CA ILE A 8 13.47 2.74 3.73
C ILE A 8 13.48 2.03 2.37
N LYS A 9 14.53 1.25 2.06
CA LYS A 9 14.64 0.54 0.78
C LYS A 9 13.49 -0.44 0.53
N GLU A 10 13.07 -1.16 1.57
CA GLU A 10 11.93 -2.07 1.45
C GLU A 10 10.62 -1.32 1.23
N ALA A 11 10.41 -0.18 1.89
CA ALA A 11 9.24 0.66 1.69
C ALA A 11 9.21 1.29 0.29
N GLU A 12 10.35 1.79 -0.21
CA GLU A 12 10.50 2.28 -1.58
C GLU A 12 10.18 1.18 -2.61
N ARG A 13 10.68 -0.05 -2.37
CA ARG A 13 10.34 -1.21 -3.21
C ARG A 13 8.84 -1.49 -3.22
N LYS A 14 8.15 -1.34 -2.08
CA LYS A 14 6.68 -1.48 -2.04
C LYS A 14 5.99 -0.37 -2.84
N LYS A 15 6.45 0.87 -2.73
CA LYS A 15 5.93 1.99 -3.53
C LYS A 15 6.05 1.71 -5.03
N GLU A 16 7.21 1.23 -5.48
CA GLU A 16 7.42 0.87 -6.89
C GLU A 16 6.49 -0.26 -7.35
N GLN A 17 6.26 -1.27 -6.50
CA GLN A 17 5.28 -2.34 -6.78
C GLN A 17 3.87 -1.78 -6.93
N VAL A 18 3.44 -0.86 -6.05
CA VAL A 18 2.13 -0.19 -6.14
C VAL A 18 2.00 0.59 -7.45
N ILE A 19 3.02 1.38 -7.82
CA ILE A 19 3.03 2.15 -9.07
C ILE A 19 2.98 1.21 -10.29
N SER A 20 3.72 0.10 -10.26
CA SER A 20 3.71 -0.89 -11.33
C SER A 20 2.32 -1.51 -11.48
N ILE A 21 1.66 -1.91 -10.39
CA ILE A 21 0.31 -2.46 -10.40
C ILE A 21 -0.69 -1.44 -10.95
N ARG A 22 -0.61 -0.17 -10.51
CA ARG A 22 -1.46 0.92 -11.01
C ARG A 22 -1.36 1.10 -12.53
N SER A 23 -0.17 0.90 -13.09
CA SER A 23 0.07 1.05 -14.53
C SER A 23 -0.44 -0.11 -15.38
N LYS A 24 -0.81 -1.24 -14.76
CA LYS A 24 -1.40 -2.39 -15.46
C LYS A 24 -2.88 -2.12 -15.75
N GLU A 25 -3.34 -2.63 -16.88
CA GLU A 25 -4.77 -2.70 -17.14
C GLU A 25 -5.45 -3.59 -16.08
N PRO A 26 -6.61 -3.19 -15.53
CA PRO A 26 -7.33 -3.99 -14.56
C PRO A 26 -7.75 -5.33 -15.17
N ASP A 27 -7.48 -6.43 -14.46
CA ASP A 27 -7.91 -7.77 -14.87
C ASP A 27 -9.34 -8.02 -14.40
N PHE A 28 -10.26 -8.14 -15.34
CA PHE A 28 -11.68 -8.39 -15.07
C PHE A 28 -12.11 -9.82 -15.40
N THR A 29 -11.17 -10.74 -15.61
CA THR A 29 -11.52 -12.16 -15.74
C THR A 29 -12.12 -12.66 -14.42
N SER A 30 -13.16 -13.50 -14.50
CA SER A 30 -14.12 -13.80 -13.41
C SER A 30 -13.52 -14.19 -12.03
N GLU A 31 -14.33 -14.09 -10.97
CA GLU A 31 -13.96 -14.01 -9.53
C GLU A 31 -13.21 -12.72 -9.13
N GLU A 32 -12.43 -12.10 -10.03
CA GLU A 32 -11.68 -10.87 -9.76
C GLU A 32 -12.40 -9.56 -10.15
N ILE A 33 -13.64 -9.62 -10.69
CA ILE A 33 -14.44 -8.43 -11.04
C ILE A 33 -14.60 -7.45 -9.84
N LEU A 34 -14.63 -7.98 -8.62
CA LEU A 34 -14.74 -7.17 -7.40
C LEU A 34 -13.39 -6.64 -6.89
N ASN A 35 -12.28 -7.20 -7.38
CA ASN A 35 -10.92 -6.82 -7.02
C ASN A 35 -9.95 -7.01 -8.21
N PRO A 36 -9.98 -6.12 -9.22
CA PRO A 36 -9.22 -6.25 -10.45
C PRO A 36 -7.70 -6.06 -10.29
N TYR A 37 -7.25 -5.78 -9.07
CA TYR A 37 -5.84 -5.62 -8.70
C TYR A 37 -5.49 -6.55 -7.55
N SER A 38 -5.76 -7.86 -7.67
CA SER A 38 -5.54 -8.83 -6.59
C SER A 38 -4.13 -8.81 -6.00
N GLU A 39 -3.11 -8.52 -6.83
CA GLU A 39 -1.71 -8.33 -6.43
C GLU A 39 -1.51 -7.24 -5.36
N ILE A 40 -2.34 -6.18 -5.36
CA ILE A 40 -2.18 -5.03 -4.45
C ILE A 40 -2.33 -5.45 -2.99
N ARG A 41 -3.18 -6.44 -2.73
CA ARG A 41 -3.45 -6.94 -1.39
C ARG A 41 -2.18 -7.52 -0.76
N ASN A 42 -1.39 -8.25 -1.54
CA ASN A 42 -0.13 -8.81 -1.07
C ASN A 42 0.87 -7.70 -0.73
N VAL A 43 0.96 -6.67 -1.57
CA VAL A 43 1.85 -5.52 -1.34
C VAL A 43 1.47 -4.78 -0.05
N VAL A 44 0.17 -4.54 0.18
CA VAL A 44 -0.32 -3.90 1.41
C VAL A 44 -0.06 -4.76 2.65
N ILE A 45 -0.27 -6.08 2.57
CA ILE A 45 0.02 -7.01 3.67
C ILE A 45 1.52 -7.00 4.02
N GLU A 46 2.38 -7.06 3.00
CA GLU A 46 3.83 -7.03 3.19
C GLU A 46 4.30 -5.69 3.76
N PHE A 47 3.71 -4.57 3.30
CA PHE A 47 3.98 -3.26 3.87
C PHE A 47 3.53 -3.17 5.35
N ALA A 48 2.35 -3.69 5.69
CA ALA A 48 1.88 -3.76 7.07
C ALA A 48 2.84 -4.54 7.97
N HIS A 49 3.34 -5.68 7.48
CA HIS A 49 4.33 -6.47 8.22
C HIS A 49 5.67 -5.73 8.36
N LEU A 50 6.09 -4.99 7.33
CA LEU A 50 7.29 -4.18 7.39
C LEU A 50 7.20 -3.15 8.52
N VAL A 51 6.14 -2.34 8.55
CA VAL A 51 5.92 -1.31 9.59
C VAL A 51 5.77 -1.93 10.98
N TYR A 52 5.01 -3.01 11.11
CA TYR A 52 4.84 -3.70 12.39
C TYR A 52 6.15 -4.33 12.89
N SER A 53 7.00 -4.82 11.98
CA SER A 53 8.32 -5.37 12.34
C SER A 53 9.34 -4.30 12.71
N TYR A 54 9.12 -3.05 12.26
CA TYR A 54 9.91 -1.90 12.66
C TYR A 54 9.51 -1.47 14.08
N ASP A 55 8.24 -1.12 14.28
CA ASP A 55 7.70 -0.77 15.59
C ASP A 55 6.19 -1.07 15.63
N LYS A 56 5.84 -1.99 16.54
CA LYS A 56 4.47 -2.47 16.76
C LYS A 56 3.57 -1.42 17.40
N SER A 57 4.15 -0.44 18.10
CA SER A 57 3.44 0.60 18.82
C SER A 57 3.12 1.82 17.96
N LEU A 58 3.63 1.88 16.73
CA LEU A 58 3.34 2.98 15.81
C LEU A 58 1.83 3.06 15.52
N PRO A 59 1.18 4.23 15.71
CA PRO A 59 -0.22 4.43 15.33
C PRO A 59 -0.48 4.12 13.85
N LEU A 60 0.53 4.29 13.00
CA LEU A 60 0.50 3.96 11.58
C LEU A 60 0.03 2.52 11.30
N ASN A 61 0.32 1.56 12.20
CA ASN A 61 -0.11 0.17 12.03
C ASN A 61 -1.64 0.02 11.93
N SER A 62 -2.41 0.85 12.65
CA SER A 62 -3.87 0.83 12.60
C SER A 62 -4.37 1.29 11.23
N TYR A 63 -3.83 2.40 10.72
CA TYR A 63 -4.18 2.94 9.40
C TYR A 63 -3.83 1.98 8.26
N ILE A 64 -2.65 1.32 8.34
CA ILE A 64 -2.27 0.32 7.33
C ILE A 64 -3.15 -0.93 7.41
N HIS A 65 -3.68 -1.27 8.60
CA HIS A 65 -4.60 -2.39 8.72
C HIS A 65 -5.87 -2.17 7.90
N GLU A 66 -6.41 -0.95 7.92
CA GLU A 66 -7.58 -0.56 7.12
C GLU A 66 -7.31 -0.65 5.60
N LEU A 67 -6.07 -0.40 5.15
CA LEU A 67 -5.70 -0.54 3.74
C LEU A 67 -5.88 -1.98 3.21
N LYS A 68 -5.85 -3.00 4.08
CA LYS A 68 -6.02 -4.41 3.67
C LYS A 68 -7.45 -4.72 3.18
N ASP A 69 -8.40 -3.89 3.57
CA ASP A 69 -9.82 -4.05 3.26
C ASP A 69 -10.28 -3.14 2.12
N ILE A 70 -9.36 -2.40 1.50
CA ILE A 70 -9.62 -1.58 0.30
C ILE A 70 -10.16 -2.47 -0.81
N LYS A 71 -11.23 -2.01 -1.46
CA LYS A 71 -11.82 -2.64 -2.63
C LYS A 71 -11.60 -1.75 -3.83
N PHE A 72 -11.07 -2.30 -4.92
CA PHE A 72 -10.90 -1.59 -6.19
C PHE A 72 -12.13 -1.74 -7.09
N SER A 73 -13.31 -1.42 -6.53
CA SER A 73 -14.58 -1.42 -7.27
C SER A 73 -15.40 -0.20 -6.86
N SER A 74 -15.76 0.62 -7.85
CA SER A 74 -16.60 1.79 -7.62
C SER A 74 -18.06 1.37 -7.44
N PRO A 75 -18.73 1.74 -6.33
CA PRO A 75 -20.17 1.48 -6.20
C PRO A 75 -21.04 2.39 -7.08
N PHE A 76 -20.48 3.44 -7.72
CA PHE A 76 -21.26 4.52 -8.34
C PHE A 76 -20.76 5.03 -9.71
N GLY A 77 -19.96 4.25 -10.45
CA GLY A 77 -19.91 4.40 -11.92
C GLY A 77 -18.70 5.14 -12.54
N SER A 78 -17.65 5.47 -11.79
CA SER A 78 -16.34 5.78 -12.38
C SER A 78 -15.26 4.89 -11.76
N TYR A 79 -14.92 3.81 -12.44
CA TYR A 79 -13.94 2.83 -11.95
C TYR A 79 -12.52 3.41 -11.92
N SER A 80 -12.14 4.27 -12.87
CA SER A 80 -10.77 4.80 -12.97
C SER A 80 -10.43 5.77 -11.84
N GLU A 81 -11.24 6.80 -11.63
CA GLU A 81 -10.97 7.83 -10.61
C GLU A 81 -11.01 7.28 -9.19
N TYR A 82 -11.92 6.34 -8.93
CA TYR A 82 -12.02 5.68 -7.64
C TYR A 82 -10.78 4.81 -7.37
N ASN A 83 -10.36 4.00 -8.35
CA ASN A 83 -9.18 3.16 -8.21
C ASN A 83 -7.90 3.99 -8.04
N ASP A 84 -7.78 5.11 -8.76
CA ASP A 84 -6.66 6.05 -8.61
C ASP A 84 -6.54 6.60 -7.19
N ARG A 85 -7.67 6.97 -6.57
CA ARG A 85 -7.70 7.44 -5.18
C ARG A 85 -7.21 6.37 -4.21
N GLU A 86 -7.61 5.12 -4.41
CA GLU A 86 -7.17 4.02 -3.55
C GLU A 86 -5.67 3.73 -3.70
N PHE A 87 -5.14 3.79 -4.93
CA PHE A 87 -3.68 3.72 -5.14
C PHE A 87 -2.95 4.88 -4.46
N ASP A 88 -3.45 6.11 -4.60
CA ASP A 88 -2.86 7.30 -3.97
C ASP A 88 -2.87 7.19 -2.44
N ASN A 89 -3.94 6.62 -1.87
CA ASN A 89 -4.04 6.36 -0.43
C ASN A 89 -2.95 5.40 0.06
N ILE A 90 -2.70 4.30 -0.68
CA ILE A 90 -1.63 3.35 -0.33
C ILE A 90 -0.26 4.03 -0.44
N ILE A 91 0.00 4.77 -1.53
CA ILE A 91 1.27 5.47 -1.73
C ILE A 91 1.51 6.50 -0.63
N TYR A 92 0.48 7.25 -0.23
CA TYR A 92 0.56 8.23 0.85
C TYR A 92 1.08 7.61 2.16
N HIS A 93 0.56 6.44 2.54
CA HIS A 93 0.99 5.77 3.77
C HIS A 93 2.43 5.25 3.69
N ILE A 94 2.86 4.78 2.51
CA ILE A 94 4.26 4.38 2.28
C ILE A 94 5.18 5.59 2.39
N ASP A 95 4.84 6.70 1.74
CA ASP A 95 5.62 7.94 1.79
C ASP A 95 5.67 8.53 3.20
N PHE A 96 4.56 8.46 3.93
CA PHE A 96 4.51 8.85 5.33
C PHE A 96 5.48 8.03 6.18
N PHE A 97 5.53 6.71 6.00
CA PHE A 97 6.46 5.85 6.74
C PHE A 97 7.93 6.19 6.42
N ILE A 98 8.27 6.36 5.14
CA ILE A 98 9.62 6.73 4.71
C ILE A 98 10.01 8.09 5.30
N LYS A 99 9.11 9.07 5.23
CA LYS A 99 9.32 10.40 5.81
C LYS A 99 9.52 10.32 7.32
N TYR A 100 8.68 9.54 8.01
CA TYR A 100 8.83 9.32 9.45
C TYR A 100 10.21 8.77 9.82
N LEU A 101 10.69 7.76 9.07
CA LEU A 101 12.03 7.21 9.29
C LEU A 101 13.12 8.27 9.07
N ASN A 102 13.01 9.09 8.03
CA ASN A 102 14.01 10.12 7.74
C ASN A 102 14.02 11.29 8.74
N ASP A 103 12.84 11.72 9.18
CA ASP A 103 12.69 12.95 9.98
C ASP A 103 12.93 12.71 11.48
N TYR A 104 12.63 11.51 11.99
CA TYR A 104 12.56 11.26 13.44
C TYR A 104 13.50 10.16 13.94
N ILE A 105 14.20 9.46 13.05
CA ILE A 105 15.06 8.33 13.43
C ILE A 105 16.48 8.59 12.93
N ASP A 106 17.43 8.62 13.88
CA ASP A 106 18.86 8.73 13.62
C ASP A 106 19.45 7.40 13.13
#